data_AF-A0A8B6GTF3-F1
#
_entry.id   AF-A0A8B6GTF3-F1
#
_cell.length_a   1.000
_cell.length_b   1.000
_cell.length_c   1.000
_cell.angle_alpha   90.00
_cell.angle_beta   90.00
_cell.angle_gamma   90.00
#
_symmetry.space_group_name_H-M   'P 1'
#
loop_
_entity.id
_entity.type
_entity.pdbx_description
1 polymer ?
#
loop_
_entity_poly.entity_id
_entity_poly.type
_entity_poly.pdbx_seq_one_letter_code
_entity_poly.pdbx_strand_id
1 'polypeptide(L)'
;MSSVVSTKCWLCPETYEKKKDLKSHAISEHSVCRVVCPWCVDSERTFGRMSELTKHSKRKHNDLTIDLLEGDFFTEPNGFWLAKRPDDYVRIIKPSEWTSTIAIRTRAALLGWVEATKKEGSDKHKKSWEEGWKKALGHSVTSEQPTSSLGNGNTVHPDL
;
A
#
# COMPACT_ATOMS: atom_id res chain seq x y z
N MET A 1 25.42 32.82 4.76
CA MET A 1 25.33 31.37 5.07
C MET A 1 23.88 30.97 4.93
N SER A 2 23.51 30.19 3.91
CA SER A 2 22.13 29.73 3.77
C SER A 2 21.91 28.56 4.72
N SER A 3 21.09 28.73 5.75
CA SER A 3 20.70 27.62 6.63
C SER A 3 19.96 26.57 5.80
N VAL A 4 20.46 25.33 5.84
CA VAL A 4 19.79 24.19 5.22
C VAL A 4 18.51 23.91 6.01
N VAL A 5 17.36 24.05 5.36
CA VAL A 5 16.07 23.72 5.96
C VAL A 5 15.90 22.20 5.91
N SER A 6 16.01 21.54 7.05
CA SER A 6 15.67 20.12 7.18
C SER A 6 14.19 19.93 7.51
N THR A 7 13.61 18.85 7.00
CA THR A 7 12.21 18.47 7.26
C THR A 7 12.19 17.19 8.09
N LYS A 8 11.42 17.19 9.18
CA LYS A 8 11.25 16.03 10.06
C LYS A 8 10.28 15.00 9.45
N CYS A 9 10.54 13.72 9.70
CA CYS A 9 9.53 12.69 9.49
C CYS A 9 8.33 12.92 10.42
N TRP A 10 7.11 12.72 9.91
CA TRP A 10 5.89 12.88 10.72
C TRP A 10 5.53 11.64 11.55
N LEU A 11 6.34 10.58 11.46
CA LEU A 11 6.14 9.30 12.17
C LEU A 11 7.27 8.97 13.13
N CYS A 12 8.43 9.62 13.01
CA CYS A 12 9.59 9.34 13.86
C CYS A 12 10.46 10.61 14.07
N PRO A 13 11.49 10.54 14.94
CA PRO A 13 12.37 11.67 15.22
C PRO A 13 13.30 12.11 14.07
N GLU A 14 13.50 11.27 13.05
CA GLU A 14 14.48 11.49 11.97
C GLU A 14 14.21 12.76 11.14
N THR A 15 15.28 13.37 10.64
CA THR A 15 15.23 14.60 9.82
C THR A 15 16.02 14.45 8.53
N TYR A 16 15.55 15.14 7.48
CA TYR A 16 16.12 15.01 6.14
C TYR A 16 16.23 16.38 5.46
N GLU A 17 17.34 16.62 4.78
CA GLU A 17 17.56 17.85 4.00
C GLU A 17 16.81 17.83 2.67
N LYS A 18 16.60 16.65 2.08
CA LYS A 18 15.96 16.48 0.78
C LYS A 18 14.63 15.76 0.92
N LYS A 19 13.60 16.29 0.25
CA LYS A 19 12.27 15.67 0.22
C LYS A 19 12.30 14.22 -0.28
N LYS A 20 13.14 13.91 -1.26
CA LYS A 20 13.27 12.54 -1.80
C LYS A 20 13.76 11.52 -0.75
N ASP A 21 14.61 11.97 0.17
CA ASP A 21 15.21 11.12 1.19
C ASP A 21 14.21 10.88 2.31
N LEU A 22 13.52 11.93 2.78
CA LEU A 22 12.37 11.81 3.69
C LEU A 22 11.29 10.86 3.15
N LYS A 23 10.94 11.03 1.86
CA LYS A 23 9.98 10.15 1.19
C LYS A 23 10.45 8.70 1.20
N SER A 24 11.72 8.46 0.82
CA SER A 24 12.28 7.11 0.73
C SER A 24 12.27 6.42 2.09
N HIS A 25 12.64 7.16 3.14
CA HIS A 25 12.55 6.71 4.53
C HIS A 25 11.11 6.36 4.93
N ALA A 26 10.15 7.26 4.70
CA ALA A 26 8.77 7.01 5.10
C ALA A 26 8.22 5.74 4.42
N ILE A 27 8.52 5.54 3.14
CA ILE A 27 8.12 4.34 2.40
C ILE A 27 8.83 3.08 2.91
N SER A 28 10.15 3.11 3.17
CA SER A 28 10.89 1.91 3.58
C SER A 28 10.61 1.53 5.03
N GLU A 29 10.74 2.49 5.94
CA GLU A 29 10.70 2.23 7.39
C GLU A 29 9.27 2.19 7.94
N HIS A 30 8.33 2.88 7.29
CA HIS A 30 6.96 2.97 7.79
C HIS A 30 5.93 2.35 6.84
N SER A 31 6.32 1.97 5.62
CA SER A 31 5.45 1.32 4.62
C SER A 31 4.11 2.04 4.43
N VAL A 32 4.15 3.37 4.50
CA VAL A 32 2.99 4.28 4.47
C VAL A 32 2.28 4.31 3.12
N CYS A 33 3.00 4.01 2.04
CA CYS A 33 2.49 3.99 0.68
C CYS A 33 3.16 2.87 -0.11
N ARG A 34 2.38 2.22 -0.97
CA ARG A 34 2.83 1.20 -1.92
C ARG A 34 2.20 1.45 -3.28
N VAL A 35 2.93 1.23 -4.36
CA VAL A 35 2.38 1.28 -5.72
C VAL A 35 1.99 -0.13 -6.17
N VAL A 36 0.80 -0.27 -6.72
CA VAL A 36 0.23 -1.53 -7.19
C VAL A 36 0.62 -1.77 -8.64
N CYS A 37 1.04 -3.01 -8.95
CA CYS A 37 1.12 -3.45 -10.34
C CYS A 37 -0.28 -3.76 -10.84
N PRO A 38 -0.76 -3.05 -11.87
CA PRO A 38 -2.13 -3.22 -12.31
C PRO A 38 -2.36 -4.53 -13.08
N TRP A 39 -1.29 -5.18 -13.54
CA TRP A 39 -1.36 -6.43 -14.29
C TRP A 39 -1.22 -7.68 -13.43
N CYS A 40 -0.81 -7.54 -12.18
CA CYS A 40 -0.73 -8.64 -11.23
C CYS A 40 -2.06 -8.80 -10.47
N VAL A 41 -3.17 -8.94 -11.19
CA VAL A 41 -4.53 -9.02 -10.58
C VAL A 41 -4.66 -10.19 -9.60
N ASP A 42 -4.07 -11.35 -9.89
CA ASP A 42 -4.17 -12.53 -9.01
C ASP A 42 -3.31 -12.47 -7.74
N SER A 43 -2.35 -11.56 -7.67
CA SER A 43 -1.39 -11.48 -6.56
C SER A 43 -1.30 -10.11 -5.91
N GLU A 44 -2.08 -9.15 -6.42
CA GLU A 44 -2.14 -7.75 -5.98
C GLU A 44 -0.75 -7.16 -5.72
N ARG A 45 0.20 -7.45 -6.60
CA ARG A 45 1.62 -7.22 -6.32
C ARG A 45 1.92 -5.74 -6.11
N THR A 46 2.47 -5.39 -4.95
CA THR A 46 2.81 -4.01 -4.60
C THR A 46 4.31 -3.77 -4.45
N PHE A 47 4.72 -2.51 -4.62
CA PHE A 47 6.11 -2.05 -4.57
C PHE A 47 6.24 -0.81 -3.70
N GLY A 48 7.43 -0.56 -3.15
CA GLY A 48 7.70 0.68 -2.42
C GLY A 48 7.90 1.84 -3.38
N ARG A 49 8.48 1.58 -4.56
CA ARG A 49 8.88 2.63 -5.52
C ARG A 49 8.36 2.36 -6.92
N MET A 50 8.12 3.45 -7.66
CA MET A 50 7.69 3.37 -9.05
C MET A 50 8.74 2.67 -9.94
N SER A 51 10.02 2.92 -9.72
CA SER A 51 11.10 2.26 -10.46
C SER A 51 11.13 0.74 -10.28
N GLU A 52 10.69 0.24 -9.12
CA GLU A 52 10.56 -1.19 -8.86
C GLU A 52 9.39 -1.79 -9.64
N LEU A 53 8.24 -1.08 -9.67
CA LEU A 53 7.10 -1.44 -10.51
C LEU A 53 7.49 -1.45 -12.00
N THR A 54 8.19 -0.44 -12.50
CA THR A 54 8.64 -0.40 -13.90
C THR A 54 9.49 -1.61 -14.25
N LYS A 55 10.48 -1.94 -13.41
CA LYS A 55 11.36 -3.10 -13.61
C LYS A 55 10.58 -4.41 -13.56
N HIS A 56 9.63 -4.53 -12.63
CA HIS A 56 8.76 -5.69 -12.54
C HIS A 56 7.92 -5.86 -13.81
N SER A 57 7.30 -4.77 -14.27
CA SER A 57 6.41 -4.79 -15.42
C SER A 57 7.16 -5.16 -16.69
N LYS A 58 8.31 -4.53 -16.97
CA LYS A 58 9.16 -4.91 -18.11
C LYS A 58 9.62 -6.36 -18.12
N ARG A 59 9.63 -7.04 -16.97
CA ARG A 59 10.09 -8.44 -16.86
C ARG A 59 8.94 -9.46 -16.86
N LYS A 60 7.77 -9.10 -16.32
CA LYS A 60 6.65 -10.01 -16.06
C LYS A 60 5.44 -9.77 -16.95
N HIS A 61 5.43 -8.63 -17.62
CA HIS A 61 4.34 -8.09 -18.41
C HIS A 61 4.92 -7.53 -19.72
N ASN A 62 5.98 -8.16 -20.24
CA ASN A 62 6.69 -7.71 -21.44
C ASN A 62 5.91 -7.95 -22.74
N ASP A 63 4.98 -8.88 -22.70
CA ASP A 63 3.97 -9.21 -23.71
C ASP A 63 2.83 -8.18 -23.72
N LEU A 64 2.55 -7.60 -22.55
CA LEU A 64 1.72 -6.42 -22.47
C LEU A 64 2.46 -5.31 -23.19
N THR A 65 1.72 -4.56 -23.99
CA THR A 65 2.23 -3.43 -24.78
C THR A 65 2.55 -2.24 -23.86
N ILE A 66 3.40 -2.48 -22.87
CA ILE A 66 3.98 -1.52 -21.95
C ILE A 66 4.64 -0.39 -22.73
N ASP A 67 5.27 -0.70 -23.86
CA ASP A 67 5.88 0.29 -24.74
C ASP A 67 4.85 1.13 -25.52
N LEU A 68 3.58 0.70 -25.60
CA LEU A 68 2.46 1.53 -26.08
C LEU A 68 1.86 2.40 -24.97
N LEU A 69 2.19 2.15 -23.70
CA LEU A 69 1.82 3.05 -22.63
C LEU A 69 2.76 4.26 -22.72
N GLU A 70 2.17 5.45 -22.81
CA GLU A 70 2.94 6.69 -22.91
C GLU A 70 3.90 6.82 -21.71
N GLY A 71 5.07 7.43 -21.96
CA GLY A 71 6.21 7.39 -21.03
C GLY A 71 5.96 7.98 -19.64
N ASP A 72 4.86 8.70 -19.45
CA ASP A 72 4.47 9.23 -18.15
C ASP A 72 3.69 8.22 -17.28
N PHE A 73 3.31 7.04 -17.79
CA PHE A 73 2.53 6.06 -17.02
C PHE A 73 3.27 5.59 -15.76
N PHE A 74 4.55 5.25 -15.91
CA PHE A 74 5.41 4.87 -14.77
C PHE A 74 6.01 6.09 -14.07
N THR A 75 5.31 7.23 -14.09
CA THR A 75 5.66 8.33 -13.21
C THR A 75 4.88 8.22 -11.91
N GLU A 76 5.52 8.69 -10.87
CA GLU A 76 4.98 8.72 -9.52
C GLU A 76 3.52 9.21 -9.41
N PRO A 77 3.09 10.33 -10.01
CA PRO A 77 1.69 10.78 -9.89
C PRO A 77 0.68 9.92 -10.66
N ASN A 78 1.13 9.12 -11.63
CA ASN A 78 0.26 8.29 -12.46
C ASN A 78 0.11 6.85 -11.93
N GLY A 79 0.89 6.48 -10.91
CA GLY A 79 0.78 5.19 -10.24
C GLY A 79 -0.53 4.97 -9.49
N PHE A 80 -0.94 3.71 -9.40
CA PHE A 80 -2.01 3.26 -8.49
C PHE A 80 -1.43 3.05 -7.11
N TRP A 81 -1.55 4.04 -6.23
CA TRP A 81 -0.99 3.96 -4.89
C TRP A 81 -2.04 3.49 -3.87
N LEU A 82 -1.63 2.57 -3.02
CA LEU A 82 -2.29 2.25 -1.76
C LEU A 82 -1.57 2.99 -0.65
N ALA A 83 -2.26 3.91 0.01
CA ALA A 83 -1.79 4.59 1.20
C ALA A 83 -2.50 4.05 2.43
N LYS A 84 -1.78 3.88 3.54
CA LYS A 84 -2.40 3.48 4.83
C LYS A 84 -3.43 4.52 5.29
N ARG A 85 -3.15 5.80 5.03
CA ARG A 85 -4.02 6.93 5.31
C ARG A 85 -4.00 7.92 4.15
N PRO A 86 -5.11 8.62 3.86
CA PRO A 86 -5.14 9.67 2.84
C PRO A 86 -4.07 10.75 3.07
N ASP A 87 -3.81 11.13 4.33
CA ASP A 87 -2.80 12.13 4.68
C ASP A 87 -1.38 11.74 4.25
N ASP A 88 -1.04 10.45 4.33
CA ASP A 88 0.28 9.95 3.94
C ASP A 88 0.49 10.08 2.43
N TYR A 89 -0.57 9.85 1.64
CA TYR A 89 -0.53 10.02 0.19
C TYR A 89 -0.17 11.47 -0.16
N VAL A 90 -0.87 12.46 0.40
CA VAL A 90 -0.66 13.89 0.09
C VAL A 90 0.74 14.37 0.52
N ARG A 91 1.29 13.81 1.61
CA ARG A 91 2.64 14.15 2.09
C ARG A 91 3.73 13.64 1.13
N ILE A 92 3.52 12.45 0.58
CA ILE A 92 4.55 11.69 -0.15
C ILE A 92 4.47 11.91 -1.65
N ILE A 93 3.26 11.84 -2.20
CA ILE A 93 2.99 11.95 -3.61
C ILE A 93 2.51 13.37 -3.86
N LYS A 94 3.25 14.11 -4.69
CA LYS A 94 2.70 15.34 -5.28
C LYS A 94 1.87 14.90 -6.47
N PRO A 95 0.54 15.06 -6.45
CA PRO A 95 -0.24 14.86 -7.65
C PRO A 95 0.32 15.77 -8.75
N SER A 96 0.55 15.25 -9.95
CA SER A 96 0.54 16.11 -11.13
C SER A 96 -0.90 16.61 -11.31
N GLU A 97 -1.07 17.62 -12.17
CA GLU A 97 -2.40 18.02 -12.62
C GLU A 97 -3.18 16.76 -13.02
N TRP A 98 -4.24 16.46 -12.24
CA TRP A 98 -5.12 15.31 -12.43
C TRP A 98 -5.75 15.28 -13.84
N THR A 99 -5.67 16.42 -14.54
CA THR A 99 -6.07 16.67 -15.93
C THR A 99 -5.06 16.21 -16.97
N SER A 100 -3.96 15.53 -16.62
CA SER A 100 -3.14 14.87 -17.65
C SER A 100 -4.02 13.92 -18.46
N THR A 101 -4.41 14.35 -19.66
CA THR A 101 -5.27 13.61 -20.60
C THR A 101 -4.72 12.20 -20.82
N ILE A 102 -3.39 12.05 -20.73
CA ILE A 102 -2.66 10.80 -20.87
C ILE A 102 -2.90 9.90 -19.66
N ALA A 103 -2.76 10.43 -18.44
CA ALA A 103 -3.06 9.69 -17.22
C ALA A 103 -4.52 9.23 -17.18
N ILE A 104 -5.44 10.06 -17.67
CA ILE A 104 -6.86 9.72 -17.80
C ILE A 104 -7.06 8.57 -18.80
N ARG A 105 -6.55 8.71 -20.04
CA ARG A 105 -6.66 7.68 -21.09
C ARG A 105 -6.06 6.35 -20.64
N THR A 106 -4.92 6.41 -19.94
CA THR A 106 -4.22 5.21 -19.48
C THR A 106 -4.96 4.52 -18.33
N ARG A 107 -5.49 5.29 -17.37
CA ARG A 107 -6.38 4.73 -16.33
C ARG A 107 -7.62 4.07 -16.95
N ALA A 108 -8.22 4.69 -17.95
CA ALA A 108 -9.38 4.12 -18.65
C ALA A 108 -9.03 2.81 -19.38
N ALA A 109 -7.92 2.77 -20.11
CA ALA A 109 -7.43 1.56 -20.78
C ALA A 109 -7.15 0.43 -19.78
N LEU A 110 -6.56 0.77 -18.63
CA LEU A 110 -6.29 -0.20 -17.58
C LEU A 110 -7.58 -0.76 -16.95
N LEU A 111 -8.54 0.11 -16.61
CA LEU A 111 -9.83 -0.34 -16.07
C LEU A 111 -10.55 -1.25 -17.06
N GLY A 112 -10.47 -0.95 -18.37
CA GLY A 112 -10.97 -1.82 -19.42
C GLY A 112 -10.27 -3.19 -19.45
N TRP A 113 -8.94 -3.21 -19.35
CA TRP A 113 -8.17 -4.46 -19.27
C TRP A 113 -8.48 -5.26 -18.00
N VAL A 114 -8.56 -4.62 -16.83
CA VAL A 114 -8.93 -5.27 -15.56
C VAL A 114 -10.33 -5.89 -15.67
N GLU A 115 -11.28 -5.18 -16.27
CA GLU A 115 -12.63 -5.71 -16.46
C GLU A 115 -12.68 -6.88 -17.47
N ALA A 116 -11.89 -6.81 -18.54
CA ALA A 116 -11.76 -7.90 -19.51
C ALA A 116 -11.11 -9.14 -18.86
N THR A 117 -10.05 -8.95 -18.08
CA THR A 117 -9.33 -10.04 -17.41
C THR A 117 -10.08 -10.60 -16.20
N LYS A 118 -10.92 -9.81 -15.52
CA LYS A 118 -11.87 -10.33 -14.51
C LYS A 118 -12.85 -11.36 -15.06
N LYS A 119 -13.17 -11.30 -16.36
CA LYS A 119 -14.04 -12.30 -17.01
C LYS A 119 -13.28 -13.57 -17.40
N GLU A 120 -11.95 -13.52 -17.49
CA GLU A 120 -11.08 -14.63 -17.87
C GLU A 120 -10.35 -15.26 -16.67
N GLY A 121 -10.23 -14.54 -15.54
CA GLY A 121 -9.51 -14.94 -14.32
C GLY A 121 -10.40 -15.53 -13.22
N SER A 122 -10.32 -16.85 -13.08
CA SER A 122 -10.81 -17.77 -12.02
C SER A 122 -11.57 -17.16 -10.82
N ASP A 123 -12.88 -17.45 -10.77
CA ASP A 123 -13.82 -17.31 -9.63
C ASP A 123 -13.26 -17.73 -8.25
N LYS A 124 -12.19 -18.53 -8.23
CA LYS A 124 -11.52 -19.03 -7.03
C LYS A 124 -10.85 -17.93 -6.21
N HIS A 125 -10.25 -16.92 -6.84
CA HIS A 125 -9.56 -15.85 -6.12
C HIS A 125 -10.56 -14.93 -5.41
N LYS A 126 -11.66 -14.57 -6.10
CA LYS A 126 -12.77 -13.80 -5.54
C LYS A 126 -13.38 -14.47 -4.30
N LYS A 127 -13.65 -15.78 -4.37
CA LYS A 127 -14.16 -16.56 -3.22
C LYS A 127 -13.19 -16.55 -2.05
N SER A 128 -11.90 -16.76 -2.29
CA SER A 128 -10.88 -16.73 -1.23
C SER A 128 -10.78 -15.36 -0.55
N TRP A 129 -10.93 -14.27 -1.31
CA TRP A 129 -10.88 -12.91 -0.78
C TRP A 129 -12.15 -12.57 0.02
N GLU A 130 -13.34 -12.95 -0.48
CA GLU A 130 -14.62 -12.83 0.22
C GLU A 130 -14.65 -13.64 1.53
N GLU A 131 -14.08 -14.86 1.53
CA GLU A 131 -13.93 -15.71 2.72
C GLU A 131 -12.96 -15.09 3.74
N GLY A 132 -11.82 -14.57 3.28
CA GLY A 132 -10.87 -13.83 4.13
C GLY A 132 -11.50 -12.60 4.79
N TRP A 133 -12.32 -11.85 4.03
CA TRP A 133 -13.05 -10.68 4.53
C TRP A 133 -14.11 -11.06 5.57
N LYS A 134 -14.89 -12.12 5.32
CA LYS A 134 -15.86 -12.65 6.30
C LYS A 134 -15.19 -13.11 7.60
N LYS A 135 -14.02 -13.74 7.49
CA LYS A 135 -13.23 -14.16 8.66
C LYS A 135 -12.71 -12.97 9.47
N ALA A 136 -12.26 -11.91 8.81
CA ALA A 136 -11.84 -10.68 9.48
C ALA A 136 -12.99 -9.96 10.19
N LEU A 137 -14.20 -9.95 9.62
CA LEU A 137 -15.40 -9.40 10.25
C LEU A 137 -15.88 -10.24 11.44
N GLY A 138 -15.62 -11.54 11.46
CA GLY A 138 -15.90 -12.44 12.60
C GLY A 138 -14.94 -12.30 13.77
N HIS A 139 -13.80 -11.60 13.61
CA HIS A 139 -12.80 -11.36 14.65
C HIS A 139 -12.90 -9.94 15.25
N SER A 140 -14.12 -9.46 15.47
CA SER A 140 -14.37 -8.26 16.27
C SER A 140 -14.25 -8.59 17.76
N VAL A 141 -13.09 -8.26 18.34
CA VAL A 141 -12.86 -7.86 19.75
C VAL A 141 -13.37 -8.81 20.83
N THR A 142 -12.54 -9.76 21.27
CA THR A 142 -12.44 -10.08 22.71
C THR A 142 -11.33 -9.25 23.30
N SER A 143 -11.70 -8.12 23.89
CA SER A 143 -10.82 -7.35 24.76
C SER A 143 -10.61 -8.13 26.07
N GLU A 144 -9.46 -8.77 26.24
CA GLU A 144 -8.99 -9.10 27.59
C GLU A 144 -8.10 -7.95 28.06
N GLN A 145 -8.61 -7.22 29.06
CA GLN A 145 -7.83 -6.24 29.81
C GLN A 145 -6.77 -6.93 30.67
N PRO A 146 -5.59 -6.31 30.88
CA PRO A 146 -4.64 -6.78 31.87
C PRO A 146 -5.06 -6.29 33.25
N THR A 147 -5.55 -7.18 34.12
CA THR A 147 -5.70 -6.88 35.55
C THR A 147 -4.44 -7.33 36.29
N SER A 148 -3.58 -6.36 36.60
CA SER A 148 -2.57 -6.49 37.64
C SER A 148 -3.14 -6.01 38.97
N SER A 149 -3.19 -6.87 40.00
CA SER A 149 -2.60 -6.62 41.33
C SER A 149 -3.10 -7.59 42.41
N LEU A 150 -2.13 -8.32 42.99
CA LEU A 150 -1.90 -8.64 44.41
C LEU A 150 -3.06 -8.97 45.37
N GLY A 151 -2.92 -10.10 46.07
CA GLY A 151 -3.58 -10.32 47.37
C GLY A 151 -3.49 -11.75 47.91
N ASN A 152 -2.54 -11.97 48.83
CA ASN A 152 -2.23 -13.16 49.62
C ASN A 152 -3.42 -14.01 50.16
N GLY A 153 -3.13 -15.30 50.42
CA GLY A 153 -3.54 -15.91 51.71
C GLY A 153 -4.06 -17.35 51.67
N ASN A 154 -3.18 -18.28 52.07
CA ASN A 154 -3.42 -19.49 52.89
C ASN A 154 -4.52 -20.52 52.55
N THR A 155 -4.02 -21.76 52.36
CA THR A 155 -4.45 -23.04 52.97
C THR A 155 -5.80 -23.10 53.71
N VAL A 156 -6.61 -24.13 53.40
CA VAL A 156 -6.90 -25.29 54.27
C VAL A 156 -7.98 -26.17 53.58
N HIS A 157 -7.71 -27.49 53.52
CA HIS A 157 -8.67 -28.58 53.28
C HIS A 157 -9.62 -28.70 54.48
N PRO A 158 -10.90 -29.07 54.35
CA PRO A 158 -11.21 -30.49 54.60
C PRO A 158 -12.41 -31.06 53.83
N ASP A 159 -12.51 -32.39 53.97
CA ASP A 159 -13.49 -33.37 53.49
C ASP A 159 -14.98 -33.00 53.52
N LEU A 160 -15.71 -33.51 52.52
CA LEU A 160 -16.77 -34.52 52.67
C LEU A 160 -17.11 -35.17 51.32
#